data_AF-A0A843Z1P5-F1
#
_entry.id   AF-A0A843Z1P5-F1
#
_cell.length_a   1.000
_cell.length_b   1.000
_cell.length_c   1.000
_cell.angle_alpha   90.00
_cell.angle_beta   90.00
_cell.angle_gamma   90.00
#
_symmetry.space_group_name_H-M   'P 1'
#
loop_
_entity.id
_entity.type
_entity.pdbx_description
1 polymer ?
#
loop_
_entity_poly.entity_id
_entity_poly.type
_entity_poly.pdbx_seq_one_letter_code
_entity_poly.pdbx_strand_id
1 'polypeptide(L)'
;MSRTYAERENSMFYVYVHELVTNELIGRQLITRKAMRFIVEYTTHGNKTRAYLETHPMASKRTANVNANKYYKRFDVYVSQSVTMYLFHKSRLELAWAIKDINKIGIDRYVNQLIQEIWKGKI
;
A
#
# COMPACT_ATOMS: atom_id res chain seq x y z
N MET A 1 14.41 24.27 2.10
CA MET A 1 14.11 23.76 0.74
C MET A 1 12.63 23.41 0.68
N SER A 2 11.85 24.16 -0.10
CA SER A 2 10.44 23.84 -0.36
C SER A 2 10.35 22.61 -1.26
N ARG A 3 9.68 21.55 -0.81
CA ARG A 3 9.39 20.36 -1.62
C ARG A 3 8.84 20.78 -2.99
N THR A 4 9.39 20.23 -4.05
CA THR A 4 8.95 20.49 -5.43
C THR A 4 7.53 19.97 -5.67
N TYR A 5 6.84 20.49 -6.67
CA TYR A 5 5.46 20.11 -7.00
C TYR A 5 5.34 18.60 -7.31
N ALA A 6 6.37 17.98 -7.90
CA ALA A 6 6.47 16.53 -8.11
C ALA A 6 6.68 15.71 -6.83
N GLU A 7 7.26 16.30 -5.78
CA GLU A 7 7.40 15.69 -4.45
C GLU A 7 6.15 15.93 -3.57
N ARG A 8 5.23 16.82 -3.99
CA ARG A 8 3.92 17.06 -3.37
C ARG A 8 2.78 16.32 -4.08
N GLU A 9 2.89 16.12 -5.39
CA GLU A 9 1.93 15.41 -6.25
C GLU A 9 2.56 14.19 -6.91
N ASN A 10 2.74 13.10 -6.16
CA ASN A 10 2.95 11.79 -6.75
C ASN A 10 1.59 11.29 -7.29
N SER A 11 1.18 11.87 -8.41
CA SER A 11 -0.09 11.81 -9.16
C SER A 11 -1.38 11.70 -8.31
N MET A 12 -2.26 12.70 -8.42
CA MET A 12 -3.62 12.63 -7.83
C MET A 12 -4.35 11.31 -8.18
N PHE A 13 -4.09 10.75 -9.36
CA PHE A 13 -4.60 9.44 -9.78
C PHE A 13 -4.08 8.28 -8.91
N TYR A 14 -2.78 8.25 -8.59
CA TYR A 14 -2.21 7.26 -7.68
C TYR A 14 -2.83 7.38 -6.30
N VAL A 15 -2.81 8.58 -5.72
CA VAL A 15 -3.36 8.81 -4.37
C VAL A 15 -4.82 8.37 -4.30
N TYR A 16 -5.63 8.77 -5.28
CA TYR A 16 -7.04 8.42 -5.34
C TYR A 16 -7.27 6.90 -5.48
N VAL A 17 -6.62 6.24 -6.44
CA VAL A 17 -6.78 4.79 -6.64
C VAL A 17 -6.26 4.01 -5.44
N HIS A 18 -5.09 4.39 -4.92
CA HIS A 18 -4.50 3.78 -3.73
C HIS A 18 -5.41 3.93 -2.51
N GLU A 19 -6.02 5.10 -2.31
CA GLU A 19 -6.95 5.33 -1.19
C GLU A 19 -8.22 4.49 -1.31
N LEU A 20 -8.82 4.41 -2.50
CA LEU A 20 -9.98 3.54 -2.76
C LEU A 20 -9.67 2.07 -2.46
N VAL A 21 -8.55 1.57 -3.01
CA VAL A 21 -8.11 0.19 -2.81
C VAL A 21 -7.80 -0.08 -1.34
N THR A 22 -7.10 0.84 -0.67
CA THR A 22 -6.77 0.73 0.75
C THR A 22 -8.01 0.67 1.62
N ASN A 23 -8.98 1.56 1.37
CA ASN A 23 -10.22 1.60 2.12
C ASN A 23 -11.05 0.32 1.92
N GLU A 24 -11.06 -0.23 0.70
CA GLU A 24 -11.74 -1.50 0.42
C GLU A 24 -11.06 -2.68 1.13
N LEU A 25 -9.73 -2.77 1.10
CA LEU A 25 -8.98 -3.81 1.82
C LEU A 25 -9.23 -3.76 3.34
N ILE A 26 -9.27 -2.55 3.92
CA ILE A 26 -9.57 -2.33 5.34
C ILE A 26 -11.04 -2.64 5.65
N GLY A 27 -11.97 -2.19 4.80
CA GLY A 27 -13.41 -2.40 4.97
C GLY A 27 -13.77 -3.88 5.00
N ARG A 28 -13.07 -4.69 4.19
CA ARG A 28 -13.17 -6.16 4.19
C ARG A 28 -12.41 -6.86 5.31
N GLN A 29 -11.74 -6.10 6.18
CA GLN A 29 -10.89 -6.63 7.25
C GLN A 29 -9.74 -7.52 6.74
N LEU A 30 -9.32 -7.36 5.47
CA LEU A 30 -8.18 -8.08 4.90
C LEU A 30 -6.85 -7.53 5.41
N ILE A 31 -6.83 -6.26 5.82
CA ILE A 31 -5.70 -5.62 6.47
C ILE A 31 -6.17 -4.57 7.47
N THR A 32 -5.36 -4.26 8.47
CA THR A 32 -5.64 -3.18 9.43
C THR A 32 -5.08 -1.84 8.97
N ARG A 33 -5.69 -0.72 9.37
CA ARG A 33 -5.12 0.64 9.15
C ARG A 33 -3.68 0.76 9.63
N LYS A 34 -3.38 0.16 10.79
CA LYS A 34 -2.03 0.17 11.36
C LYS A 34 -1.03 -0.57 10.48
N ALA A 35 -1.43 -1.71 9.90
CA ALA A 35 -0.60 -2.47 8.98
C ALA A 35 -0.39 -1.75 7.65
N MET A 36 -1.43 -1.10 7.11
CA MET A 36 -1.29 -0.25 5.93
C MET A 36 -0.34 0.92 6.18
N ARG A 37 -0.41 1.57 7.34
CA ARG A 37 0.54 2.62 7.70
C ARG A 37 1.98 2.08 7.71
N PHE A 38 2.20 0.90 8.27
CA PHE A 38 3.53 0.27 8.25
C PHE A 38 4.02 0.05 6.82
N ILE A 39 3.17 -0.39 5.91
CA ILE A 39 3.51 -0.58 4.49
C ILE A 39 3.91 0.76 3.86
N VAL A 40 3.11 1.81 4.06
CA VAL A 40 3.41 3.14 3.51
C VAL A 40 4.74 3.67 4.03
N GLU A 41 4.99 3.61 5.35
CA GLU A 41 6.27 4.06 5.93
C GLU A 41 7.43 3.19 5.44
N TYR A 42 7.23 1.87 5.31
CA TYR A 42 8.27 0.98 4.82
C TYR A 42 8.63 1.26 3.37
N THR A 43 7.64 1.42 2.49
CA THR A 43 7.82 1.77 1.09
C THR A 43 8.49 3.15 0.94
N THR A 44 8.14 4.10 1.81
CA THR A 44 8.72 5.46 1.78
C THR A 44 10.18 5.49 2.24
N HIS A 45 10.53 4.72 3.26
CA HIS A 45 11.85 4.79 3.91
C HIS A 45 12.81 3.67 3.52
N GLY A 46 12.33 2.59 2.90
CA GLY A 46 13.11 1.39 2.61
C GLY A 46 13.57 0.64 3.87
N ASN A 47 13.06 0.98 5.06
CA ASN A 47 13.52 0.44 6.34
C ASN A 47 12.34 -0.04 7.22
N LYS A 48 12.22 -1.36 7.36
CA LYS A 48 11.13 -2.02 8.11
C LYS A 48 11.15 -1.68 9.60
N THR A 49 12.34 -1.60 10.20
CA THR A 49 12.49 -1.30 11.63
C THR A 49 12.04 0.12 11.94
N ARG A 50 12.40 1.08 11.06
CA ARG A 50 11.92 2.46 11.16
C ARG A 50 10.41 2.54 11.00
N ALA A 51 9.85 1.93 9.96
CA ALA A 51 8.41 1.89 9.72
C ALA A 51 7.63 1.26 10.89
N TYR A 52 8.21 0.24 11.54
CA TYR A 52 7.61 -0.35 12.73
C TYR A 52 7.62 0.60 13.93
N LEU A 53 8.71 1.33 14.17
CA LEU A 53 8.79 2.33 15.24
C LEU A 53 7.79 3.47 15.04
N GLU A 54 7.63 3.95 13.82
CA GLU A 54 6.70 5.04 13.49
C GLU A 54 5.23 4.61 13.65
N THR A 55 4.93 3.33 13.47
CA THR A 55 3.59 2.77 13.71
C THR A 55 3.37 2.23 15.13
N HIS A 56 4.45 1.97 15.86
CA HIS A 56 4.46 1.42 17.22
C HIS A 56 5.45 2.21 18.08
N PRO A 57 5.16 3.48 18.42
CA PRO A 57 6.12 4.39 19.03
C PRO A 57 6.61 3.97 20.42
N MET A 58 5.88 3.09 21.10
CA MET A 58 6.27 2.54 22.41
C MET A 58 7.25 1.36 22.32
N ALA A 59 7.55 0.85 21.12
CA ALA A 59 8.47 -0.28 20.96
C ALA A 59 9.94 0.16 21.12
N SER A 60 10.72 -0.61 21.88
CA SER A 60 12.18 -0.42 21.90
C SER A 60 12.79 -0.74 20.53
N LYS A 61 13.98 -0.21 20.21
CA LYS A 61 14.68 -0.49 18.94
C LYS A 61 14.91 -2.00 18.71
N ARG A 62 15.24 -2.75 19.77
CA ARG A 62 15.43 -4.22 19.72
C ARG A 62 14.11 -4.93 19.39
N THR A 63 13.04 -4.57 20.10
CA THR A 63 11.69 -5.11 19.89
C THR A 63 11.20 -4.79 18.49
N ALA A 64 11.42 -3.56 18.01
CA ALA A 64 11.01 -3.13 16.68
C ALA A 64 11.69 -3.93 15.58
N ASN A 65 12.98 -4.24 15.68
CA ASN A 65 13.67 -5.03 14.66
C ASN A 65 13.10 -6.46 14.55
N VAL A 66 12.89 -7.12 15.70
CA VAL A 66 12.31 -8.48 15.73
C VAL A 66 10.88 -8.46 15.21
N ASN A 67 10.08 -7.52 15.67
CA ASN A 67 8.67 -7.47 15.32
C ASN A 67 8.44 -6.96 13.90
N ALA A 68 9.24 -6.04 13.38
CA ALA A 68 9.16 -5.58 11.99
C ALA A 68 9.35 -6.75 11.01
N ASN A 69 10.29 -7.66 11.30
CA ASN A 69 10.49 -8.85 10.49
C ASN A 69 9.31 -9.82 10.54
N LYS A 70 8.71 -10.03 11.73
CA LYS A 70 7.48 -10.82 11.86
C LYS A 70 6.32 -10.18 11.11
N TYR A 71 6.20 -8.85 11.24
CA TYR A 71 5.13 -8.06 10.66
C TYR A 71 5.17 -8.08 9.13
N TYR A 72 6.36 -7.89 8.54
CA TYR A 72 6.60 -7.97 7.10
C TYR A 72 6.30 -9.35 6.50
N LYS A 73 6.45 -10.43 7.28
CA LYS A 73 6.17 -11.79 6.83
C LYS A 73 4.69 -12.17 6.85
N ARG A 74 3.81 -11.33 7.40
CA ARG A 74 2.38 -11.65 7.43
C ARG A 74 1.81 -11.62 6.01
N PHE A 75 0.94 -12.57 5.71
CA PHE A 75 0.35 -12.72 4.39
C PHE A 75 -0.45 -11.48 3.96
N ASP A 76 -1.24 -10.91 4.86
CA ASP A 76 -2.01 -9.68 4.59
C ASP A 76 -1.13 -8.48 4.26
N VAL A 77 -0.02 -8.32 4.99
CA VAL A 77 0.98 -7.27 4.76
C VAL A 77 1.66 -7.47 3.41
N TYR A 78 2.04 -8.70 3.07
CA TYR A 78 2.64 -9.04 1.78
C TYR A 78 1.71 -8.68 0.61
N VAL A 79 0.47 -9.18 0.63
CA VAL A 79 -0.51 -8.90 -0.43
C VAL A 79 -0.72 -7.40 -0.61
N SER A 80 -0.97 -6.69 0.49
CA SER A 80 -1.25 -5.26 0.45
C SER A 80 -0.03 -4.43 0.02
N GLN A 81 1.17 -4.86 0.38
CA GLN A 81 2.40 -4.23 -0.09
C GLN A 81 2.62 -4.45 -1.59
N SER A 82 2.40 -5.67 -2.10
CA SER A 82 2.48 -5.94 -3.55
C SER A 82 1.50 -5.07 -4.33
N VAL A 83 0.24 -4.96 -3.87
CA VAL A 83 -0.74 -4.04 -4.46
C VAL A 83 -0.25 -2.59 -4.43
N THR A 84 0.26 -2.13 -3.27
CA THR A 84 0.75 -0.75 -3.12
C THR A 84 1.87 -0.45 -4.10
N MET A 85 2.87 -1.33 -4.19
CA MET A 85 4.00 -1.19 -5.09
C MET A 85 3.58 -1.24 -6.56
N TYR A 86 2.65 -2.13 -6.91
CA TYR A 86 2.11 -2.22 -8.26
C TYR A 86 1.45 -0.92 -8.72
N LEU A 87 0.59 -0.37 -7.87
CA LEU A 87 -0.08 0.91 -8.15
C LEU A 87 0.93 2.05 -8.25
N PHE A 88 1.97 2.04 -7.41
CA PHE A 88 3.05 3.04 -7.43
C PHE A 88 3.83 3.03 -8.75
N HIS A 89 4.04 1.86 -9.35
CA HIS A 89 4.76 1.72 -10.61
C HIS A 89 3.92 1.96 -11.87
N LYS A 90 2.60 2.13 -11.74
CA LYS A 90 1.74 2.46 -12.88
C LYS A 90 1.98 3.90 -13.36
N SER A 91 1.93 4.09 -14.67
CA SER A 91 1.87 5.41 -15.28
C SER A 91 0.55 6.11 -14.96
N ARG A 92 0.53 7.44 -15.12
CA ARG A 92 -0.68 8.26 -14.96
C ARG A 92 -1.84 7.78 -15.83
N LEU A 93 -1.59 7.35 -17.07
CA LEU A 93 -2.62 6.85 -17.96
C LEU A 93 -3.20 5.53 -17.43
N GLU A 94 -2.35 4.58 -17.01
CA GLU A 94 -2.81 3.32 -16.44
C GLU A 94 -3.63 3.51 -15.15
N LEU A 95 -3.28 4.51 -14.33
CA LEU A 95 -4.06 4.87 -13.14
C LEU A 95 -5.39 5.54 -13.50
N ALA A 96 -5.44 6.37 -14.55
CA ALA A 96 -6.70 6.91 -15.06
C ALA A 96 -7.62 5.79 -15.62
N TRP A 97 -7.04 4.80 -16.29
CA TRP A 97 -7.76 3.59 -16.72
C TRP A 97 -8.26 2.78 -15.53
N ALA A 98 -7.47 2.65 -14.46
CA ALA A 98 -7.94 2.03 -13.22
C ALA A 98 -9.18 2.72 -12.64
N ILE A 99 -9.23 4.06 -12.64
CA ILE A 99 -10.45 4.79 -12.22
C ILE A 99 -11.64 4.44 -13.11
N LYS A 100 -11.43 4.43 -14.44
CA LYS A 100 -12.48 4.05 -15.38
C LYS A 100 -12.98 2.62 -15.13
N ASP A 101 -12.06 1.68 -14.87
CA ASP A 101 -12.40 0.30 -14.56
C ASP A 101 -13.17 0.22 -13.24
N ILE A 102 -12.70 0.86 -12.17
CA ILE A 102 -13.41 0.94 -10.88
C ILE A 102 -14.84 1.46 -11.07
N ASN A 103 -15.03 2.53 -11.85
CA ASN A 103 -16.36 3.07 -12.13
C ASN A 103 -17.25 2.11 -12.94
N LYS A 104 -16.65 1.25 -13.78
CA LYS A 104 -17.37 0.30 -14.63
C LYS A 104 -17.74 -0.99 -13.89
N ILE A 105 -16.81 -1.56 -13.12
CA ILE A 105 -16.95 -2.89 -12.52
C ILE A 105 -17.15 -2.87 -11.00
N GLY A 106 -16.99 -1.72 -10.35
CA GLY A 106 -17.01 -1.57 -8.90
C GLY A 106 -15.61 -1.74 -8.28
N ILE A 107 -15.37 -1.01 -7.18
CA ILE A 107 -14.12 -1.11 -6.41
C ILE A 107 -13.89 -2.54 -5.90
N ASP A 108 -14.98 -3.26 -5.61
CA ASP A 108 -14.90 -4.58 -5.03
C ASP A 108 -14.27 -5.60 -6.01
N ARG A 109 -14.71 -5.56 -7.27
CA ARG A 109 -14.20 -6.42 -8.34
C ARG A 109 -12.80 -6.01 -8.76
N TYR A 110 -12.52 -4.71 -8.78
CA TYR A 110 -11.19 -4.20 -9.08
C TYR A 110 -10.15 -4.69 -8.07
N VAL A 111 -10.44 -4.64 -6.77
CA VAL A 111 -9.54 -5.19 -5.73
C VAL A 111 -9.36 -6.70 -5.89
N ASN A 112 -10.42 -7.44 -6.22
CA ASN A 112 -10.30 -8.87 -6.48
C ASN A 112 -9.39 -9.17 -7.68
N GLN A 113 -9.46 -8.37 -8.75
CA GLN A 113 -8.55 -8.49 -9.89
C GLN A 113 -7.10 -8.25 -9.46
N LEU A 114 -6.83 -7.20 -8.68
CA LEU A 114 -5.47 -6.93 -8.17
C LEU A 114 -4.91 -8.11 -7.35
N ILE A 115 -5.72 -8.68 -6.45
CA ILE A 115 -5.30 -9.84 -5.65
C ILE A 115 -5.04 -11.06 -6.54
N GLN A 116 -5.88 -11.31 -7.55
CA GLN A 116 -5.68 -12.41 -8.49
C GLN A 116 -4.41 -12.24 -9.33
N GLU A 117 -4.07 -11.01 -9.75
CA GLU A 117 -2.86 -10.75 -10.52
C GLU A 117 -1.59 -11.01 -9.67
N ILE A 118 -1.62 -10.78 -8.35
CA ILE A 118 -0.57 -11.22 -7.42
C ILE A 118 -0.43 -12.74 -7.44
N TRP A 119 -1.54 -13.48 -7.34
CA TRP A 119 -1.51 -14.95 -7.35
C TRP A 119 -1.02 -15.55 -8.66
N LYS A 120 -1.21 -14.84 -9.78
CA LYS A 120 -0.68 -15.22 -11.09
C LYS A 120 0.81 -14.87 -11.26
N GLY A 121 1.45 -14.24 -10.26
CA GLY A 121 2.84 -13.78 -10.34
C GLY A 121 3.06 -12.64 -11.32
N LYS A 122 2.01 -11.87 -11.63
CA LYS A 122 2.06 -10.72 -12.56
C LYS A 122 2.27 -9.38 -11.84
N ILE A 123 2.16 -9.40 -10.51
CA ILE A 123 2.38 -8.29 -9.59
C ILE A 123 3.35 -8.75 -8.51
#